data_AF-A0A3B8S2U1-F1
#
_entry.id   AF-A0A3B8S2U1-F1
#
_cell.length_a   1.000
_cell.length_b   1.000
_cell.length_c   1.000
_cell.angle_alpha   90.00
_cell.angle_beta   90.00
_cell.angle_gamma   90.00
#
_symmetry.space_group_name_H-M   'P 1'
#
loop_
_entity.id
_entity.type
_entity.pdbx_description
1 polymer ?
#
loop_
_entity_poly.entity_id
_entity_poly.type
_entity_poly.pdbx_seq_one_letter_code
_entity_poly.pdbx_strand_id
1 'polypeptide(L)'
;MNQIKNFLLIILSFIISSGCADKFDITQFNKYSDDVNISGDTLYIQTGQPWGGFNNPQAILIGIEPFIYVCDTDNNRIVMINIAGEIQGSLSIKRPVAISQDYKLNLI
;
A
#
# COMPACT_ATOMS: atom_id res chain seq x y z
N MET A 1 4.85 15.97 -43.70
CA MET A 1 3.90 15.35 -42.75
C MET A 1 4.20 13.87 -42.47
N ASN A 2 4.58 13.06 -43.48
CA ASN A 2 4.87 11.63 -43.27
C ASN A 2 6.16 11.34 -42.49
N GLN A 3 7.21 12.17 -42.63
CA GLN A 3 8.48 11.98 -41.91
C GLN A 3 8.34 12.15 -40.39
N ILE A 4 7.56 13.15 -39.95
CA ILE A 4 7.27 13.37 -38.53
C ILE A 4 6.43 12.23 -37.96
N LYS A 5 5.44 11.72 -38.72
CA LYS A 5 4.63 10.55 -38.32
C LYS A 5 5.49 9.29 -38.15
N ASN A 6 6.43 9.04 -39.08
CA ASN A 6 7.32 7.89 -39.02
C ASN A 6 8.27 7.98 -37.82
N PHE A 7 8.79 9.17 -37.51
CA PHE A 7 9.61 9.41 -36.33
C PHE A 7 8.84 9.17 -35.02
N LEU A 8 7.59 9.62 -34.97
CA LEU A 8 6.71 9.43 -33.80
C LEU A 8 6.36 7.96 -33.57
N LEU A 9 6.17 7.18 -34.66
CA LEU A 9 5.97 5.73 -34.60
C LEU A 9 7.20 4.98 -34.07
N ILE A 10 8.42 5.41 -34.45
CA ILE A 10 9.66 4.80 -33.96
C ILE A 10 9.84 5.06 -32.46
N ILE A 11 9.59 6.30 -32.01
CA ILE A 11 9.65 6.64 -30.58
C ILE A 11 8.64 5.83 -29.78
N LEU A 12 7.40 5.73 -30.28
CA LEU A 12 6.35 4.96 -29.61
C LEU A 12 6.70 3.46 -29.52
N SER A 13 7.25 2.89 -30.59
CA SER A 13 7.72 1.50 -30.60
C SER A 13 8.87 1.26 -29.62
N PHE A 14 9.80 2.22 -29.49
CA PHE A 14 10.91 2.11 -28.54
C PHE A 14 10.43 2.16 -27.09
N ILE A 15 9.47 3.04 -26.78
CA ILE A 15 8.86 3.14 -25.46
C ILE A 15 8.16 1.83 -25.07
N ILE A 16 7.37 1.25 -25.98
CA ILE A 16 6.66 -0.01 -25.74
C ILE A 16 7.64 -1.16 -25.48
N SER A 17 8.71 -1.27 -26.27
CA SER A 17 9.72 -2.33 -26.11
C SER A 17 10.58 -2.16 -24.86
N SER A 18 10.76 -0.93 -24.37
CA SER A 18 11.47 -0.63 -23.12
C SER A 18 10.62 -0.80 -21.85
N GLY A 19 9.32 -1.06 -22.01
CA GLY A 19 8.39 -1.31 -20.92
C GLY A 19 8.66 -2.66 -20.26
N CYS A 20 9.65 -2.71 -19.37
CA CYS A 20 9.87 -3.86 -18.49
C CYS A 20 8.84 -3.79 -17.35
N ALA A 21 7.74 -4.54 -17.49
CA ALA A 21 6.89 -4.89 -16.36
C ALA A 21 7.07 -6.39 -16.11
N ASP A 22 7.54 -6.75 -14.92
CA ASP A 22 7.67 -8.16 -14.54
C ASP A 22 6.30 -8.83 -14.62
N LYS A 23 6.24 -10.00 -15.27
CA LYS A 23 5.02 -10.79 -15.33
C LYS A 23 4.72 -11.29 -13.92
N PHE A 24 3.51 -11.02 -13.45
CA PHE A 24 3.04 -11.52 -12.17
C PHE A 24 3.17 -13.05 -12.10
N ASP A 25 3.97 -13.55 -11.16
CA ASP A 25 4.22 -14.99 -10.99
C ASP A 25 3.05 -15.66 -10.24
N ILE A 26 2.22 -16.44 -10.93
CA ILE A 26 1.08 -17.14 -10.32
C ILE A 26 1.50 -18.31 -9.43
N THR A 27 2.75 -18.76 -9.51
CA THR A 27 3.23 -19.90 -8.70
C THR A 27 3.53 -19.48 -7.25
N GLN A 28 3.67 -18.18 -7.00
CA GLN A 28 3.86 -17.63 -5.65
C GLN A 28 2.72 -17.98 -4.69
N PHE A 29 1.52 -18.25 -5.22
CA PHE A 29 0.35 -18.60 -4.43
C PHE A 29 0.42 -19.99 -3.79
N ASN A 30 1.25 -20.91 -4.32
CA ASN A 30 1.44 -22.23 -3.72
C ASN A 30 2.07 -22.15 -2.33
N LYS A 31 2.69 -21.02 -1.97
CA LYS A 31 3.25 -20.76 -0.64
C LYS A 31 2.20 -20.38 0.40
N TYR A 32 1.01 -19.96 -0.03
CA TYR A 32 -0.07 -19.47 0.82
C TYR A 32 -1.24 -20.45 0.92
N SER A 33 -1.01 -21.72 0.55
CA SER A 33 -2.04 -22.77 0.48
C SER A 33 -2.72 -23.10 1.81
N ASP A 34 -2.10 -22.75 2.93
CA ASP A 34 -2.54 -23.23 4.24
C ASP A 34 -3.59 -22.29 4.88
N ASP A 35 -3.65 -21.01 4.47
CA ASP A 35 -4.49 -19.98 5.12
C ASP A 35 -5.32 -19.11 4.16
N VAL A 36 -5.29 -19.36 2.85
CA VAL A 36 -6.01 -18.55 1.86
C VAL A 36 -7.24 -19.28 1.33
N ASN A 37 -8.42 -18.67 1.48
CA ASN A 37 -9.65 -19.16 0.88
C ASN A 37 -9.65 -18.87 -0.63
N ILE A 38 -8.98 -19.74 -1.39
CA ILE A 38 -8.85 -19.67 -2.86
C ILE A 38 -10.22 -19.89 -3.57
N SER A 39 -11.24 -20.32 -2.84
CA SER A 39 -12.57 -20.67 -3.33
C SER A 39 -13.58 -19.52 -3.37
N GLY A 40 -13.23 -18.31 -2.89
CA GLY A 40 -14.15 -17.16 -2.86
C GLY A 40 -14.12 -16.31 -4.14
N ASP A 41 -15.22 -15.58 -4.40
CA ASP A 41 -15.33 -14.61 -5.51
C ASP A 41 -14.30 -13.46 -5.43
N THR A 42 -13.68 -13.23 -4.27
CA THR A 42 -12.62 -12.25 -4.07
C THR A 42 -11.44 -12.91 -3.36
N LEU A 43 -10.27 -12.85 -3.99
CA LEU A 43 -9.03 -13.38 -3.47
C LEU A 43 -8.11 -12.23 -3.07
N TYR A 44 -7.80 -12.13 -1.78
CA TYR A 44 -6.78 -11.21 -1.28
C TYR A 44 -5.46 -11.95 -1.19
N ILE A 45 -4.47 -11.50 -1.97
CA ILE A 45 -3.11 -12.01 -1.87
C ILE A 45 -2.23 -10.91 -1.29
N GLN A 46 -1.48 -11.26 -0.26
CA GLN A 46 -0.38 -10.46 0.21
C GLN A 46 0.76 -10.45 -0.83
N THR A 47 0.92 -9.33 -1.54
CA THR A 47 1.93 -9.16 -2.61
C THR A 47 3.24 -8.53 -2.14
N GLY A 48 3.33 -8.14 -0.86
CA GLY A 48 4.49 -7.48 -0.27
C GLY A 48 4.85 -8.03 1.11
N GLN A 49 5.94 -7.54 1.69
CA GLN A 49 6.31 -7.90 3.06
C GLN A 49 5.28 -7.32 4.04
N PRO A 50 4.82 -8.08 5.06
CA PRO A 50 3.88 -7.53 6.02
C PRO A 50 4.53 -6.37 6.77
N TRP A 51 3.74 -5.36 7.12
CA TRP A 51 4.23 -4.26 7.94
C TRP A 51 4.63 -4.78 9.32
N GLY A 52 5.89 -4.56 9.70
CA GLY A 52 6.46 -5.00 10.97
C GLY A 52 6.80 -3.83 11.89
N GLY A 53 7.24 -4.16 13.10
CA GLY A 53 7.71 -3.16 14.08
C GLY A 53 6.59 -2.47 14.88
N PHE A 54 5.35 -2.96 14.79
CA PHE A 54 4.27 -2.59 15.70
C PHE A 54 4.35 -3.40 17.00
N ASN A 55 3.86 -2.81 18.09
CA ASN A 55 3.80 -3.41 19.40
C ASN A 55 2.42 -3.16 20.02
N ASN A 56 1.60 -4.22 20.03
CA ASN A 56 0.24 -4.23 20.57
C ASN A 56 -0.65 -3.06 20.09
N PRO A 57 -0.77 -2.80 18.76
CA PRO A 57 -1.58 -1.71 18.26
C PRO A 57 -3.07 -1.92 18.60
N GLN A 58 -3.75 -0.87 19.04
CA GLN A 58 -5.14 -0.96 19.54
C GLN A 58 -6.19 -0.37 18.58
N ALA A 59 -5.78 0.49 17.65
CA ALA A 59 -6.71 1.12 16.71
C ALA A 59 -6.05 1.41 15.36
N ILE A 60 -6.90 1.46 14.34
CA ILE A 60 -6.56 1.85 12.97
C ILE A 60 -7.64 2.79 12.44
N LEU A 61 -7.23 3.80 11.69
CA LEU A 61 -8.13 4.72 10.99
C LEU A 61 -7.68 4.87 9.55
N ILE A 62 -8.61 4.72 8.61
CA ILE A 62 -8.44 5.13 7.22
C ILE A 62 -8.93 6.57 7.16
N GLY A 63 -8.02 7.50 6.86
CA GLY A 63 -8.34 8.92 6.77
C GLY A 63 -9.28 9.26 5.61
N ILE A 64 -9.80 10.48 5.63
CA ILE A 64 -10.54 11.08 4.51
C ILE A 64 -9.59 11.30 3.32
N GLU A 65 -8.34 11.61 3.62
CA GLU A 65 -7.20 11.57 2.71
C GLU A 65 -6.61 10.14 2.60
N PRO A 66 -5.78 9.84 1.59
CA PRO A 66 -5.33 8.47 1.30
C PRO A 66 -4.19 8.02 2.23
N PHE A 67 -4.39 8.16 3.54
CA PHE A 67 -3.49 7.69 4.59
C PHE A 67 -4.20 6.76 5.57
N ILE A 68 -3.43 5.82 6.09
CA ILE A 68 -3.81 4.90 7.14
C ILE A 68 -3.03 5.29 8.38
N TYR A 69 -3.74 5.47 9.49
CA TYR A 69 -3.17 5.79 10.79
C TYR A 69 -3.29 4.59 11.71
N VAL A 70 -2.19 4.17 12.32
CA VAL A 70 -2.14 3.05 13.26
C VAL A 70 -1.74 3.56 14.64
N CYS A 71 -2.58 3.33 15.65
CA CYS A 71 -2.24 3.55 17.04
C CYS A 71 -1.34 2.41 17.53
N ASP A 72 -0.03 2.60 17.42
CA ASP A 72 1.00 1.66 17.87
C ASP A 72 1.23 1.82 19.37
N THR A 73 0.28 1.29 20.15
CA THR A 73 0.02 1.65 21.54
C THR A 73 1.22 1.48 22.46
N ASP A 74 1.84 0.30 22.47
CA ASP A 74 2.96 0.03 23.39
C ASP A 74 4.28 0.61 22.88
N ASN A 75 4.33 1.10 21.64
CA ASN A 75 5.42 1.95 21.13
C ASN A 75 5.18 3.45 21.29
N ASN A 76 4.07 3.88 21.90
CA ASN A 76 3.74 5.29 22.16
C ASN A 76 3.79 6.19 20.92
N ARG A 77 3.21 5.73 19.81
CA ARG A 77 3.13 6.53 18.58
C ARG A 77 1.87 6.23 17.76
N ILE A 78 1.46 7.19 16.97
CA ILE A 78 0.56 6.99 15.83
C ILE A 78 1.43 6.96 14.58
N VAL A 79 1.35 5.89 13.78
CA VAL A 79 2.10 5.74 12.53
C VAL A 79 1.20 6.12 11.36
N MET A 80 1.71 6.93 10.44
CA MET A 80 1.03 7.33 9.20
C MET A 80 1.62 6.55 8.03
N ILE A 81 0.75 5.91 7.24
CA ILE A 81 1.12 4.99 6.17
C ILE A 81 0.33 5.39 4.91
N ASN A 82 0.98 5.42 3.75
CA ASN A 82 0.28 5.64 2.48
C ASN A 82 -0.39 4.35 1.97
N ILE A 83 -1.19 4.45 0.91
CA ILE A 83 -1.89 3.30 0.31
C ILE A 83 -0.97 2.24 -0.30
N ALA A 84 0.31 2.57 -0.56
CA ALA A 84 1.33 1.61 -0.99
C ALA A 84 1.95 0.85 0.19
N GLY A 85 1.58 1.20 1.43
CA GLY A 85 2.11 0.58 2.64
C GLY A 85 3.44 1.15 3.11
N GLU A 86 3.82 2.33 2.64
CA GLU A 86 5.05 3.01 3.03
C GLU A 86 4.79 3.95 4.21
N ILE A 87 5.61 3.85 5.25
CA ILE A 87 5.56 4.75 6.41
C ILE A 87 5.96 6.15 5.98
N GLN A 88 5.05 7.12 6.17
CA GLN A 88 5.28 8.53 5.87
C GLN A 88 5.78 9.31 7.09
N GLY A 89 5.47 8.84 8.29
CA GLY A 89 5.89 9.46 9.52
C GLY A 89 5.22 8.88 10.75
N SER A 90 5.52 9.45 11.91
CA SER A 90 4.88 9.09 13.16
C SER A 90 4.71 10.29 14.09
N LEU A 91 3.62 10.30 14.83
CA LEU A 91 3.35 11.25 15.90
C LEU A 91 3.53 10.56 17.26
N SER A 92 4.40 11.09 18.11
CA SER A 92 4.59 10.56 19.47
C SER A 92 3.40 10.91 20.36
N ILE A 93 2.63 9.90 20.76
CA ILE A 93 1.49 10.02 21.67
C ILE A 93 1.63 8.91 22.69
N LYS A 94 1.46 9.20 23.98
CA LYS A 94 1.57 8.15 25.01
C LYS A 94 0.38 7.21 24.89
N ARG A 95 0.65 5.92 24.69
CA ARG A 95 -0.35 4.83 24.64
C ARG A 95 -1.64 5.20 23.90
N PRO A 96 -1.59 5.53 22.59
CA PRO A 96 -2.79 5.80 21.83
C PRO A 96 -3.62 4.52 21.73
N VAL A 97 -4.90 4.58 22.10
CA VAL A 97 -5.82 3.43 22.10
C VAL A 97 -7.02 3.59 21.17
N ALA A 98 -7.31 4.83 20.78
CA ALA A 98 -8.37 5.21 19.87
C ALA A 98 -7.89 6.42 19.07
N ILE A 99 -8.50 6.60 17.90
CA ILE A 99 -8.19 7.70 16.99
C ILE A 99 -9.41 7.95 16.11
N SER A 100 -9.66 9.21 15.82
CA SER A 100 -10.60 9.67 14.83
C SER A 100 -9.99 10.84 14.06
N GLN A 101 -10.71 11.35 13.07
CA GLN A 101 -10.30 12.49 12.28
C GLN A 101 -11.46 13.46 12.08
N ASP A 102 -11.18 14.75 12.18
CA ASP A 102 -12.15 15.80 11.89
C ASP A 102 -12.18 16.18 10.40
N TYR A 103 -13.14 17.02 9.99
CA TYR A 103 -13.25 17.47 8.60
C TYR A 103 -12.12 18.40 8.14
N LYS A 104 -11.25 18.86 9.06
CA LYS A 104 -10.04 19.63 8.77
C LYS A 104 -8.80 18.75 8.70
N LEU A 105 -8.97 17.43 8.73
CA LEU A 105 -7.94 16.40 8.68
C LEU A 105 -7.07 16.32 9.95
N ASN A 106 -7.50 16.92 11.06
CA ASN A 106 -6.81 16.76 12.34
C ASN A 106 -7.16 15.41 12.95
N LEU A 107 -6.15 14.74 13.50
CA LEU A 107 -6.34 13.55 14.32
C LEU A 107 -6.85 13.97 15.69
N ILE A 108 -7.91 13.31 16.17
CA ILE A 108 -8.58 13.57 17.46
C ILE A 108 -8.85 12.30 18.25
#